data_AF-V4RG60-F1
#
_entry.id   AF-V4RG60-F1
#
_cell.length_a   1.000
_cell.length_b   1.000
_cell.length_c   1.000
_cell.angle_alpha   90.00
_cell.angle_beta   90.00
_cell.angle_gamma   90.00
#
_symmetry.space_group_name_H-M   'P 1'
#
loop_
_entity.id
_entity.type
_entity.pdbx_description
1 polymer ?
#
loop_
_entity_poly.entity_id
_entity_poly.type
_entity_poly.pdbx_seq_one_letter_code
_entity_poly.pdbx_strand_id
1 'polypeptide(L)'
;MNTATFVGGEDLADLIRMANQIAAFFGAYPEDEAVPGIAGHIKDFWTMHMRRKLDAHIRAGGEGLDPLVMKAWPGADATRAA
;
A
#
# COMPACT_ATOMS: atom_id res chain seq x y z
N MET A 1 7.96 33.41 -7.18
CA MET A 1 6.56 33.36 -6.70
C MET A 1 6.37 32.10 -5.89
N ASN A 2 6.12 32.24 -4.59
CA ASN A 2 5.83 31.13 -3.69
C ASN A 2 4.34 31.17 -3.37
N THR A 3 3.60 30.09 -3.69
CA THR A 3 2.21 29.90 -3.27
C THR A 3 2.12 28.53 -2.61
N ALA A 4 2.27 28.54 -1.29
CA ALA A 4 1.85 27.46 -0.42
C ALA A 4 0.34 27.22 -0.63
N THR A 5 -0.01 26.03 -1.10
CA THR A 5 -1.37 25.46 -1.03
C THR A 5 -1.26 24.15 -0.28
N PHE A 6 -1.68 24.15 0.98
CA PHE A 6 -1.96 22.92 1.73
C PHE A 6 -3.45 22.62 1.55
N VAL A 7 -3.80 21.77 0.58
CA VAL A 7 -5.15 21.19 0.40
C VAL A 7 -5.04 19.77 -0.19
N GLY A 8 -4.98 18.77 0.68
CA GLY A 8 -5.66 17.45 0.55
C GLY A 8 -5.69 16.70 -0.79
N GLY A 9 -4.55 16.49 -1.45
CA GLY A 9 -4.41 15.57 -2.56
C GLY A 9 -3.40 14.47 -2.23
N GLU A 10 -3.84 13.32 -1.73
CA GLU A 10 -2.93 12.18 -1.56
C GLU A 10 -2.68 11.54 -2.92
N ASP A 11 -1.60 11.99 -3.58
CA ASP A 11 -1.19 11.48 -4.88
C ASP A 11 -0.82 10.00 -4.77
N LEU A 12 -1.17 9.23 -5.81
CA LEU A 12 -0.92 7.79 -5.84
C LEU A 12 0.58 7.47 -5.65
N ALA A 13 1.46 8.31 -6.18
CA ALA A 13 2.91 8.17 -6.02
C ALA A 13 3.34 8.26 -4.54
N ASP A 14 2.72 9.14 -3.75
CA ASP A 14 3.00 9.24 -2.32
C ASP A 14 2.47 8.03 -1.55
N LEU A 15 1.29 7.51 -1.93
CA LEU A 15 0.76 6.27 -1.35
C LEU A 15 1.71 5.09 -1.62
N ILE A 16 2.20 4.93 -2.86
CA ILE A 16 3.17 3.90 -3.22
C ILE A 16 4.45 4.05 -2.40
N ARG A 17 4.99 5.26 -2.28
CA ARG A 17 6.18 5.54 -1.48
C ARG A 17 5.98 5.17 -0.01
N MET A 18 4.86 5.56 0.59
CA MET A 18 4.56 5.23 1.99
C MET A 18 4.36 3.73 2.19
N ALA A 19 3.67 3.05 1.28
CA ALA A 19 3.48 1.60 1.34
C ALA A 19 4.82 0.86 1.29
N ASN A 20 5.74 1.28 0.41
CA ASN A 20 7.08 0.70 0.32
C ASN A 20 7.92 0.99 1.56
N GLN A 21 7.76 2.16 2.20
CA GLN A 21 8.44 2.45 3.47
C GLN A 21 7.95 1.53 4.59
N ILE A 22 6.65 1.23 4.64
CA ILE A 22 6.08 0.26 5.57
C ILE A 22 6.66 -1.13 5.28
N ALA A 23 6.68 -1.56 4.01
CA ALA A 23 7.26 -2.85 3.64
C ALA A 23 8.75 -2.96 3.98
N ALA A 24 9.53 -1.89 3.78
CA ALA A 24 10.95 -1.87 4.15
C ALA A 24 11.15 -2.04 5.67
N PHE A 25 10.27 -1.47 6.49
CA PHE A 25 10.29 -1.67 7.94
C PHE A 25 9.96 -3.12 8.32
N PHE A 26 8.91 -3.68 7.71
CA PHE A 26 8.49 -5.07 7.97
C PHE A 26 9.40 -6.11 7.30
N GLY A 27 10.24 -5.73 6.33
CA GLY A 27 11.19 -6.62 5.66
C GLY A 27 12.32 -7.14 6.57
N ALA A 28 12.45 -6.60 7.79
CA ALA A 28 13.31 -7.17 8.82
C ALA A 28 12.71 -8.41 9.51
N TYR A 29 11.40 -8.64 9.32
CA TYR A 29 10.67 -9.79 9.87
C TYR A 29 10.49 -10.89 8.81
N PRO A 30 10.28 -12.14 9.23
CA PRO A 30 9.85 -13.22 8.35
C PRO A 30 8.59 -12.84 7.54
N GLU A 31 8.49 -13.30 6.29
CA GLU A 31 7.36 -12.92 5.39
C GLU A 31 5.98 -13.23 5.99
N ASP A 32 5.86 -14.33 6.74
CA ASP A 32 4.64 -14.78 7.42
C ASP A 32 4.18 -13.83 8.54
N GLU A 33 5.10 -13.07 9.13
CA GLU A 33 4.80 -12.00 10.09
C GLU A 33 4.69 -10.63 9.40
N ALA A 34 5.53 -10.38 8.40
CA ALA A 34 5.59 -9.10 7.67
C ALA A 34 4.30 -8.82 6.89
N VAL A 35 3.79 -9.81 6.15
CA VAL A 35 2.59 -9.68 5.31
C VAL A 35 1.35 -9.27 6.15
N PRO A 36 0.95 -9.99 7.21
CA PRO A 36 -0.17 -9.56 8.05
C PRO A 36 0.12 -8.26 8.81
N GLY A 37 1.39 -8.01 9.19
CA GLY A 37 1.81 -6.77 9.84
C GLY A 37 1.61 -5.53 8.96
N ILE A 38 2.00 -5.60 7.69
CA ILE A 38 1.80 -4.54 6.68
C ILE A 38 0.31 -4.29 6.46
N ALA A 39 -0.48 -5.34 6.26
CA ALA A 39 -1.92 -5.24 6.04
C ALA A 39 -2.64 -4.59 7.24
N GLY A 40 -2.27 -5.01 8.46
CA GLY A 40 -2.77 -4.44 9.71
C GLY A 40 -2.41 -2.96 9.84
N HIS A 41 -1.15 -2.61 9.61
CA HIS A 41 -0.68 -1.22 9.69
C HIS A 41 -1.43 -0.32 8.70
N ILE A 42 -1.57 -0.72 7.44
CA ILE A 42 -2.32 0.07 6.45
C ILE A 42 -3.80 0.17 6.86
N LYS A 43 -4.40 -0.88 7.42
CA LYS A 43 -5.80 -0.84 7.88
C LYS A 43 -6.00 0.13 9.06
N ASP A 44 -5.06 0.17 9.98
CA ASP A 44 -5.19 0.96 11.22
C ASP A 44 -4.85 2.44 11.00
N PHE A 45 -3.84 2.73 10.17
CA PHE A 45 -3.33 4.09 9.99
C PHE A 45 -3.89 4.81 8.76
N TRP A 46 -4.29 4.09 7.70
CA TRP A 46 -4.77 4.73 6.47
C TRP A 46 -6.28 4.89 6.50
N THR A 47 -6.77 5.92 5.80
CA THR A 47 -8.21 6.11 5.61
C THR A 47 -8.79 5.11 4.60
N MET A 48 -10.11 4.92 4.62
CA MET A 48 -10.80 4.07 3.65
C MET A 48 -10.54 4.51 2.20
N HIS A 49 -10.41 5.82 1.94
CA HIS A 49 -10.13 6.37 0.61
C HIS A 49 -8.74 6.00 0.09
N MET A 50 -7.71 6.14 0.93
CA MET A 50 -6.33 5.76 0.59
C MET A 50 -6.24 4.27 0.23
N ARG A 51 -6.90 3.42 1.04
CA ARG A 51 -6.94 1.98 0.77
C ARG A 51 -7.60 1.66 -0.57
N ARG A 52 -8.69 2.36 -0.93
CA ARG A 52 -9.32 2.17 -2.25
C ARG A 52 -8.42 2.60 -3.40
N LYS A 53 -7.66 3.69 -3.26
CA LYS A 53 -6.68 4.12 -4.27
C LYS A 53 -5.57 3.08 -4.44
N LEU A 54 -5.05 2.56 -3.33
CA LEU A 54 -4.03 1.51 -3.38
C LEU A 54 -4.57 0.22 -4.00
N ASP A 55 -5.77 -0.21 -3.64
CA ASP A 55 -6.45 -1.37 -4.25
C ASP A 55 -6.62 -1.22 -5.77
N ALA A 56 -7.05 -0.04 -6.23
CA ALA A 56 -7.19 0.23 -7.65
C ALA A 56 -5.85 0.15 -8.39
N HIS A 57 -4.76 0.64 -7.78
CA HIS A 57 -3.42 0.56 -8.36
C HIS A 57 -2.88 -0.88 -8.40
N ILE A 58 -3.09 -1.64 -7.32
CA ILE A 58 -2.73 -3.07 -7.26
C ILE A 58 -3.45 -3.85 -8.37
N ARG A 59 -4.76 -3.59 -8.58
CA ARG A 59 -5.55 -4.19 -9.68
C ARG A 59 -5.07 -3.76 -11.07
N ALA A 60 -4.50 -2.57 -11.21
CA ALA A 60 -3.95 -2.06 -12.47
C ALA A 60 -2.55 -2.63 -12.78
N GLY A 61 -1.96 -3.43 -11.90
CA GLY A 61 -0.65 -4.06 -12.08
C GLY A 61 0.34 -3.77 -10.95
N GLY A 62 0.03 -2.82 -10.06
CA GLY A 62 0.82 -2.55 -8.86
C GLY A 62 2.24 -2.04 -9.14
N GLU A 63 2.44 -1.33 -10.25
CA GLU A 63 3.77 -0.86 -10.64
C GLU A 63 4.41 0.00 -9.54
N GLY A 64 5.66 -0.30 -9.22
CA GLY A 64 6.42 0.42 -8.19
C GLY A 64 6.07 0.06 -6.74
N LEU A 65 5.14 -0.87 -6.49
CA LEU A 65 4.89 -1.41 -5.14
C LEU A 65 5.86 -2.55 -4.82
N ASP A 66 6.24 -2.62 -3.54
CA ASP A 66 7.02 -3.72 -3.02
C ASP A 66 6.22 -5.05 -3.07
N PRO A 67 6.85 -6.19 -3.42
CA PRO A 67 6.20 -7.49 -3.43
C PRO A 67 5.51 -7.86 -2.11
N LEU A 68 6.03 -7.42 -0.97
CA LEU A 68 5.42 -7.65 0.34
C LEU A 68 4.10 -6.88 0.50
N VAL A 69 3.99 -5.67 -0.04
CA VAL A 69 2.72 -4.91 -0.06
C VAL A 69 1.71 -5.61 -0.96
N MET A 70 2.15 -6.10 -2.12
CA MET A 70 1.29 -6.84 -3.04
C MET A 70 0.76 -8.12 -2.38
N LYS A 71 1.60 -8.88 -1.69
CA LYS A 71 1.22 -10.08 -0.91
C LYS A 71 0.30 -9.74 0.27
N ALA A 72 0.49 -8.59 0.91
CA ALA A 72 -0.33 -8.14 2.04
C ALA A 72 -1.76 -7.75 1.66
N TRP A 73 -2.05 -7.55 0.38
CA TRP A 73 -3.38 -7.12 -0.05
C TRP A 73 -4.29 -8.33 -0.35
N PRO A 74 -5.42 -8.50 0.37
CA PRO A 74 -6.30 -9.67 0.25
C PRO A 74 -7.03 -9.78 -1.12
N GLY A 75 -6.76 -8.87 -2.06
CA GLY A 75 -7.23 -8.94 -3.44
C GLY A 75 -6.19 -9.40 -4.46
N ALA A 76 -4.91 -9.49 -4.09
CA ALA A 76 -3.84 -9.93 -5.00
C ALA A 76 -3.85 -11.46 -5.22
N ASP A 77 -4.25 -12.22 -4.20
CA ASP A 77 -4.39 -13.69 -4.27
C ASP A 77 -5.82 -14.18 -4.53
N ALA A 78 -6.81 -13.29 -4.61
CA ALA A 78 -8.22 -13.68 -4.66
C ALA A 78 -8.79 -14.04 -6.05
N THR A 79 -8.01 -14.03 -7.15
CA THR A 79 -8.49 -14.62 -8.42
C THR A 79 -7.37 -15.02 -9.39
N ARG A 80 -6.63 -16.07 -9.03
CA ARG A 80 -6.20 -17.11 -9.99
C ARG A 80 -6.85 -18.47 -9.69
N ALA A 81 -7.96 -18.46 -8.95
CA ALA A 81 -8.77 -19.64 -8.66
C ALA A 81 -10.26 -19.30 -8.74
N ALA A 82 -10.95 -20.10 -9.57
CA ALA A 82 -12.40 -20.25 -9.78
C ALA A 82 -13.13 -19.16 -10.58
#